data_AF-A0A3C1FSM4-F1
#
_entry.id   AF-A0A3C1FSM4-F1
#
_cell.length_a   1.000
_cell.length_b   1.000
_cell.length_c   1.000
_cell.angle_alpha   90.00
_cell.angle_beta   90.00
_cell.angle_gamma   90.00
#
_symmetry.space_group_name_H-M   'P 1'
#
loop_
_entity.id
_entity.type
_entity.pdbx_description
1 polymer ?
#
loop_
_entity_poly.entity_id
_entity_poly.type
_entity_poly.pdbx_seq_one_letter_code
_entity_poly.pdbx_strand_id
1 'polypeptide(L)' 'MNTNALSYALFGLALVVLFAFIIVFFYSKKRHRKVEEPKYRMLDDDDQD' A
#
# COMPACT_ATOMS: atom_id res chain seq x y z
N MET A 1 -19.40 -25.18 18.83
CA MET A 1 -18.27 -24.43 18.24
C MET A 1 -17.50 -23.77 19.36
N ASN A 2 -16.18 -23.92 19.41
CA ASN A 2 -15.37 -23.34 20.48
C ASN A 2 -15.30 -21.82 20.26
N THR A 3 -16.05 -21.06 21.06
CA THR A 3 -16.22 -19.61 20.91
C THR A 3 -14.88 -18.86 20.98
N ASN A 4 -13.94 -19.37 21.77
CA ASN A 4 -12.58 -18.84 21.85
C ASN A 4 -11.84 -18.89 20.50
N ALA A 5 -11.94 -20.02 19.79
CA ALA A 5 -11.28 -20.19 18.50
C ALA A 5 -11.83 -19.23 17.44
N LEU A 6 -13.15 -18.97 17.47
CA LEU A 6 -13.80 -18.01 16.58
C LEU A 6 -13.31 -16.58 16.85
N SER A 7 -13.18 -16.19 18.12
CA SER A 7 -12.70 -14.86 18.52
C SER A 7 -11.27 -14.61 18.07
N TYR A 8 -10.37 -15.58 18.25
CA TYR A 8 -8.98 -15.45 17.78
C TYR A 8 -8.89 -15.39 16.26
N ALA A 9 -9.70 -16.17 15.54
CA ALA A 9 -9.74 -16.12 14.08
C ALA A 9 -10.24 -14.77 13.56
N LEU A 10 -11.32 -14.23 14.14
CA LEU A 10 -11.84 -12.90 13.81
C LEU A 10 -10.83 -11.79 14.11
N PHE A 11 -10.15 -11.87 15.25
CA PHE A 11 -9.12 -10.89 15.61
C PHE A 11 -7.94 -10.93 14.64
N GLY A 12 -7.45 -12.12 14.28
CA GLY A 12 -6.39 -12.26 13.30
C GLY A 12 -6.78 -11.73 11.92
N LEU A 13 -8.01 -12.03 11.48
CA LEU A 13 -8.54 -11.55 10.20
C LEU A 13 -8.67 -10.01 10.19
N ALA A 14 -9.17 -9.42 11.27
CA ALA A 14 -9.22 -7.97 11.43
C ALA A 14 -7.81 -7.33 11.36
N LEU A 15 -6.81 -7.96 11.95
CA LEU A 15 -5.42 -7.49 11.90
C LEU A 15 -4.87 -7.48 10.46
N VAL A 16 -5.12 -8.56 9.70
CA VAL A 16 -4.69 -8.66 8.29
C VAL A 16 -5.37 -7.59 7.44
N VAL A 17 -6.69 -7.40 7.61
CA VAL A 17 -7.45 -6.38 6.88
C VAL A 17 -6.96 -4.97 7.21
N LEU A 18 -6.66 -4.69 8.48
CA LEU A 18 -6.12 -3.39 8.91
C LEU A 18 -4.77 -3.11 8.22
N PHE A 19 -3.85 -4.07 8.20
CA PHE A 19 -2.57 -3.89 7.54
C PHE A 19 -2.71 -3.75 6.02
N ALA A 20 -3.53 -4.57 5.38
CA ALA A 20 -3.81 -4.45 3.96
C ALA A 20 -4.40 -3.08 3.62
N PHE A 21 -5.33 -2.57 4.45
CA PHE A 21 -5.90 -1.24 4.30
C PHE A 21 -4.84 -0.15 4.42
N ILE A 22 -3.94 -0.22 5.41
CA ILE A 22 -2.85 0.76 5.57
C ILE A 22 -1.94 0.76 4.34
N ILE A 23 -1.55 -0.42 3.86
CA ILE A 23 -0.70 -0.58 2.66
C ILE A 23 -1.39 0.03 1.45
N VAL A 24 -2.64 -0.36 1.17
CA VAL A 24 -3.40 0.20 0.04
C VAL A 24 -3.59 1.70 0.20
N PHE A 25 -3.96 2.19 1.38
CA PHE A 25 -4.17 3.63 1.60
C PHE A 25 -2.89 4.44 1.39
N PHE A 26 -1.74 3.95 1.88
CA PHE A 26 -0.47 4.66 1.74
C PHE A 26 0.17 4.51 0.35
N TYR A 27 0.02 3.35 -0.27
CA TYR A 27 0.75 2.94 -1.47
C TYR A 27 -0.11 2.99 -2.74
N SER A 28 -1.45 3.10 -2.69
CA SER A 28 -2.27 2.81 -3.88
C SER A 28 -2.27 3.85 -5.00
N LYS A 29 -2.09 5.17 -4.78
CA LYS A 29 -2.28 6.07 -5.95
C LYS A 29 -1.67 7.46 -5.90
N LYS A 30 -1.62 8.10 -4.73
CA LYS A 30 -1.28 9.54 -4.67
C LYS A 30 0.22 9.82 -4.51
N ARG A 31 1.02 8.83 -4.09
CA ARG A 31 2.46 8.99 -3.84
C ARG A 31 3.40 8.27 -4.81
N HIS A 32 2.97 7.24 -5.53
CA HIS A 32 3.79 6.67 -6.60
C HIS A 32 4.17 7.73 -7.64
N ARG A 33 3.18 8.50 -8.12
CA ARG A 33 3.43 9.54 -9.10
C ARG A 33 4.33 10.67 -8.57
N LYS A 34 4.31 10.96 -7.26
CA LYS A 34 5.12 12.02 -6.65
C LYS A 34 6.56 11.59 -6.34
N VAL A 35 6.78 10.29 -6.10
CA VAL A 35 8.12 9.72 -5.89
C VAL A 35 8.78 9.36 -7.23
N GLU A 36 7.99 9.01 -8.24
CA GLU A 36 8.48 8.73 -9.60
C GLU A 36 8.53 9.98 -10.49
N GLU A 37 7.77 11.05 -10.21
CA GLU A 37 7.85 12.35 -10.89
C GLU A 37 9.29 12.86 -11.07
N PRO A 38 10.14 12.89 -10.01
CA PRO A 38 11.52 13.32 -10.19
C PRO A 38 12.35 12.35 -11.02
N LYS A 39 11.95 11.07 -11.14
CA LYS A 39 12.61 10.08 -11.99
C LYS A 39 12.25 10.25 -13.48
N TYR A 40 10.98 10.52 -13.79
CA TYR A 40 10.57 10.83 -15.17
C TYR A 40 11.13 12.18 -15.63
N ARG A 41 11.24 13.17 -14.73
CA ARG A 41 11.88 14.46 -15.04
C ARG A 41 13.35 14.34 -15.44
N MET A 42 14.07 13.33 -14.95
CA MET A 42 15.47 13.10 -15.36
C MET A 42 15.61 12.45 -16.74
N LEU A 43 14.58 11.75 -17.24
CA LEU A 43 14.61 11.16 -18.58
C LEU A 43 14.26 12.17 -19.66
N ASP A 44 13.31 13.08 -19.40
CA ASP A 44 12.89 14.10 -20.38
C ASP A 44 13.98 15.15 -20.68
N ASP A 45 14.96 15.33 -19.78
CA ASP A 45 16.09 16.24 -19.95
C ASP A 45 17.22 15.63 -20.81
N ASP A 46 17.32 14.29 -20.91
CA ASP A 46 18.38 13.60 -21.70
C ASP A 46 17.98 13.39 -23.18
N ASP A 47 16.69 13.45 -23.52
CA ASP A 47 16.17 13.25 -24.89
C ASP A 47 16.19 14.54 -25.76
N GLN A 48 16.70 15.66 -25.23
CA GLN A 48 16.74 16.96 -25.93
C GLN A 48 18.12 17.38 -26.48
N ASP A 49 19.15 16.52 -26.42
CA ASP A 49 20.49 16.80 -26.98
C ASP A 49 20.79 16.01 -28.28
#